data_AF-D8LW71-F1
#
_entry.id   AF-D8LW71-F1
#
_cell.length_a   1.000
_cell.length_b   1.000
_cell.length_c   1.000
_cell.angle_alpha   90.00
_cell.angle_beta   90.00
_cell.angle_gamma   90.00
#
_symmetry.space_group_name_H-M   'P 1'
#
loop_
_entity.id
_entity.type
_entity.pdbx_description
1 polymer ?
#
loop_
_entity_poly.entity_id
_entity_poly.type
_entity_poly.pdbx_seq_one_letter_code
_entity_poly.pdbx_strand_id
1 'polypeptide(L)'
;MCQGELRPVEKGVKDGIHRLQCIECHRVVTMRYCSACGHQFEDTVVDARMEIPGVNVGTQKHTGELYKQSHFSGMTKVYARLQNHFLYLFNTPAADVPSMAFFLDKATNRVPDAKNAKYFGFTLQFPAAYDQTFYTTTESDRASWVKTIEEASGVRRFGDFYDLREKIGEGRFAEVYRCIEKKSRKEYAVKVIAKSKLTEKEAQLIQTEIANLSLVQHPNIVTLIETFESPHVLASLAEFYAQHMYIVMELLRGGELYSNICGRAILSELEAYQIIAPLTNCLCYLHNMGIIHRDIKPENILCNSSLFDVKIADFGFSKLIFPREKLDYPCGTLNYIAPEVITRKGYTTKADMWSLGIIFYLM
;
A
#
# COMPACT_ATOMS: atom_id res chain seq x y z
N MET A 1 -11.97 -8.38 0.19
CA MET A 1 -12.15 -9.83 0.41
C MET A 1 -11.76 -10.13 1.85
N CYS A 2 -12.52 -10.94 2.58
CA CYS A 2 -12.07 -11.38 3.91
C CYS A 2 -10.86 -12.29 3.73
N GLN A 3 -9.77 -12.02 4.45
CA GLN A 3 -8.50 -12.75 4.30
C GLN A 3 -8.41 -13.96 5.26
N GLY A 4 -9.32 -14.15 6.21
CA GLY A 4 -9.21 -15.15 7.26
C GLY A 4 -9.13 -16.62 6.83
N GLU A 5 -8.59 -17.46 7.73
CA GLU A 5 -8.37 -18.89 7.49
C GLU A 5 -9.64 -19.64 7.09
N LEU A 6 -9.49 -20.58 6.15
CA LEU A 6 -10.59 -21.38 5.64
C LEU A 6 -10.51 -22.80 6.21
N ARG A 7 -11.55 -23.23 6.93
CA ARG A 7 -11.69 -24.60 7.45
C ARG A 7 -12.79 -25.38 6.72
N PRO A 8 -12.64 -26.69 6.48
CA PRO A 8 -13.73 -27.51 5.92
C PRO A 8 -14.97 -27.52 6.83
N VAL A 9 -16.17 -27.41 6.23
CA VAL A 9 -17.45 -27.35 6.97
C VAL A 9 -18.18 -28.69 6.97
N GLU A 10 -18.05 -29.48 5.90
CA GLU A 10 -18.78 -30.75 5.72
C GLU A 10 -17.80 -31.89 5.40
N LYS A 11 -17.83 -32.97 6.21
CA LYS A 11 -17.23 -34.26 5.86
C LYS A 11 -18.24 -35.06 5.06
N GLY A 12 -18.37 -34.77 3.77
CA GLY A 12 -19.27 -35.51 2.88
C GLY A 12 -19.06 -35.09 1.44
N VAL A 13 -18.49 -35.99 0.64
CA VAL A 13 -18.22 -35.74 -0.78
C VAL A 13 -19.54 -35.89 -1.56
N LYS A 14 -20.07 -34.77 -2.07
CA LYS A 14 -20.92 -34.82 -3.26
C LYS A 14 -20.18 -34.10 -4.38
N ASP A 15 -19.78 -34.87 -5.39
CA ASP A 15 -19.33 -34.38 -6.70
C ASP A 15 -18.13 -33.42 -6.71
N GLY A 16 -17.14 -33.65 -5.84
CA GLY A 16 -15.90 -32.85 -5.81
C GLY A 16 -16.10 -31.39 -5.37
N ILE A 17 -17.27 -31.07 -4.83
CA ILE A 17 -17.61 -29.76 -4.27
C ILE A 17 -17.30 -29.76 -2.77
N HIS A 18 -16.37 -28.91 -2.35
CA HIS A 18 -15.94 -28.75 -0.98
C HIS A 18 -16.35 -27.38 -0.44
N ARG A 19 -16.98 -27.36 0.73
CA ARG A 19 -17.36 -26.12 1.43
C ARG A 19 -16.31 -25.79 2.48
N LEU A 20 -15.71 -24.62 2.37
CA LEU A 20 -14.80 -24.07 3.38
C LEU A 20 -15.44 -22.87 4.05
N GLN A 21 -15.35 -22.75 5.37
CA GLN A 21 -15.81 -21.61 6.13
C GLN A 21 -14.63 -20.78 6.60
N CYS A 22 -14.70 -19.47 6.37
CA CYS A 22 -13.80 -18.52 6.99
C CYS A 22 -14.01 -18.51 8.50
N ILE A 23 -12.95 -18.72 9.27
CA ILE A 23 -13.02 -18.75 10.73
C ILE A 23 -13.35 -17.39 11.34
N GLU A 24 -13.03 -16.29 10.64
CA GLU A 24 -13.22 -14.92 11.13
C GLU A 24 -14.62 -14.39 10.84
N CYS A 25 -15.05 -14.46 9.59
CA CYS A 25 -16.33 -13.88 9.16
C CYS A 25 -17.45 -14.93 9.00
N HIS A 26 -17.17 -16.19 9.30
CA HIS A 26 -18.08 -17.34 9.19
C HIS A 26 -18.72 -17.56 7.81
N ARG A 27 -18.30 -16.82 6.78
CA ARG A 27 -18.76 -17.01 5.39
C ARG A 27 -18.27 -18.35 4.85
N VAL A 28 -19.16 -19.05 4.16
CA VAL A 28 -18.86 -20.31 3.49
C VAL A 28 -18.58 -20.05 2.01
N VAL A 29 -17.41 -20.48 1.55
CA VAL A 29 -17.00 -20.52 0.14
C VAL A 29 -17.08 -21.96 -0.37
N THR A 30 -17.45 -22.11 -1.64
CA THR A 30 -17.59 -23.41 -2.29
C THR A 30 -16.47 -23.57 -3.32
N MET A 31 -15.67 -24.61 -3.19
CA MET A 31 -14.57 -24.93 -4.10
C MET A 31 -14.87 -26.24 -4.83
N ARG A 32 -14.57 -26.33 -6.12
CA ARG A 32 -14.77 -27.56 -6.92
C ARG A 32 -13.42 -28.09 -7.39
N TYR A 33 -13.15 -29.37 -7.15
CA TYR A 33 -11.92 -30.05 -7.57
C TYR A 33 -12.25 -31.26 -8.46
N CYS A 34 -11.61 -31.36 -9.63
CA CYS A 34 -11.67 -32.55 -10.48
C CYS A 34 -10.50 -33.48 -10.14
N SER A 35 -10.78 -34.67 -9.62
CA SER A 35 -9.77 -35.64 -9.17
C SER A 35 -9.01 -36.37 -10.28
N ALA A 36 -9.40 -36.21 -11.56
CA ALA A 36 -8.87 -37.01 -12.67
C ALA A 36 -8.12 -36.23 -13.77
N CYS A 37 -8.56 -35.04 -14.19
CA CYS A 37 -8.01 -34.42 -15.42
C CYS A 37 -7.85 -32.89 -15.41
N GLY A 38 -8.31 -32.15 -14.39
CA GLY A 38 -7.92 -30.75 -14.21
C GLY A 38 -8.49 -29.69 -15.18
N HIS A 39 -9.56 -29.93 -15.96
CA HIS A 39 -10.64 -28.97 -16.39
C HIS A 39 -11.65 -29.69 -17.34
N GLN A 40 -12.93 -29.29 -17.52
CA GLN A 40 -13.46 -27.96 -17.93
C GLN A 40 -14.94 -27.71 -17.52
N PHE A 41 -15.31 -26.42 -17.32
CA PHE A 41 -16.64 -25.81 -17.04
C PHE A 41 -17.68 -26.02 -18.18
N GLU A 42 -19.00 -25.76 -18.13
CA GLU A 42 -19.91 -24.75 -17.51
C GLU A 42 -21.35 -25.38 -17.47
N ASP A 43 -22.31 -24.94 -16.65
CA ASP A 43 -23.39 -24.06 -17.16
C ASP A 43 -24.22 -23.43 -16.03
N THR A 44 -24.36 -22.10 -16.11
CA THR A 44 -25.52 -21.31 -15.66
C THR A 44 -25.90 -21.37 -14.18
N VAL A 45 -25.20 -20.62 -13.33
CA VAL A 45 -25.69 -19.42 -12.60
C VAL A 45 -24.45 -18.90 -11.87
N VAL A 46 -23.96 -17.74 -12.31
CA VAL A 46 -22.84 -17.04 -11.68
C VAL A 46 -23.32 -16.46 -10.34
N ASP A 47 -23.20 -17.23 -9.25
CA ASP A 47 -23.26 -16.68 -7.89
C ASP A 47 -21.86 -16.16 -7.56
N ALA A 48 -21.74 -14.84 -7.36
CA ALA A 48 -20.49 -14.09 -7.20
C ALA A 48 -19.72 -14.37 -5.89
N ARG A 49 -19.66 -15.64 -5.45
CA ARG A 49 -18.84 -16.11 -4.33
C ARG A 49 -17.56 -16.74 -4.86
N MET A 50 -16.58 -15.89 -5.19
CA MET A 50 -15.17 -16.23 -5.46
C MET A 50 -14.96 -17.56 -6.21
N GLU A 51 -15.18 -17.54 -7.52
CA GLU A 51 -14.60 -18.55 -8.40
C GLU A 51 -13.09 -18.30 -8.47
N ILE A 52 -12.27 -19.25 -8.02
CA ILE A 52 -10.81 -19.17 -8.10
C ILE A 52 -10.38 -19.77 -9.46
N PRO A 53 -9.83 -18.98 -10.40
CA PRO A 53 -9.43 -19.50 -11.71
C PRO A 53 -8.23 -20.46 -11.61
N GLY A 54 -8.27 -21.52 -12.42
CA GLY A 54 -7.07 -22.22 -12.91
C GLY A 54 -6.34 -23.15 -11.94
N VAL A 55 -6.80 -24.40 -11.83
CA VAL A 55 -5.93 -25.53 -11.51
C VAL A 55 -5.36 -26.04 -12.84
N ASN A 56 -4.06 -25.79 -13.05
CA ASN A 56 -3.18 -26.19 -14.17
C ASN A 56 -3.22 -25.34 -15.45
N VAL A 57 -2.30 -24.36 -15.52
CA VAL A 57 -1.44 -24.18 -16.69
C VAL A 57 -0.03 -23.79 -16.22
N GLY A 58 0.90 -24.75 -16.20
CA GLY A 58 2.35 -24.50 -16.30
C GLY A 58 3.10 -23.73 -15.20
N THR A 59 2.49 -23.30 -14.10
CA THR A 59 3.14 -22.46 -13.08
C THR A 59 3.61 -23.25 -11.84
N GLN A 60 4.82 -22.91 -11.39
CA GLN A 60 5.67 -23.54 -10.37
C GLN A 60 4.94 -24.18 -9.18
N LYS A 61 4.96 -25.53 -9.11
CA LYS A 61 4.54 -26.29 -7.91
C LYS A 61 5.69 -26.31 -6.90
N HIS A 62 5.56 -25.58 -5.79
CA HIS A 62 6.43 -25.79 -4.63
C HIS A 62 5.68 -26.62 -3.58
N THR A 63 6.25 -27.77 -3.23
CA THR A 63 5.65 -28.73 -2.29
C THR A 63 6.72 -29.25 -1.36
N GLY A 64 6.36 -29.51 -0.11
CA GLY A 64 7.33 -30.00 0.87
C GLY A 64 6.75 -30.16 2.26
N GLU A 65 7.62 -30.55 3.19
CA GLU A 65 7.27 -30.78 4.59
C GLU A 65 7.47 -29.49 5.38
N LEU A 66 6.47 -29.11 6.16
CA LEU A 66 6.55 -28.04 7.14
C LEU A 66 6.21 -28.59 8.52
N TYR A 67 6.66 -27.90 9.55
CA TYR A 67 6.35 -28.22 10.93
C TYR A 67 5.60 -27.04 11.55
N LYS A 68 4.59 -27.34 12.36
CA LYS A 68 3.85 -26.35 13.16
C LYS A 68 4.05 -26.67 14.63
N GLN A 69 4.21 -25.64 15.45
CA GLN A 69 4.24 -25.80 16.89
C GLN A 69 2.81 -25.81 17.44
N SER A 70 2.41 -26.93 18.03
CA SER A 70 1.14 -27.09 18.74
C SER A 70 1.29 -26.68 20.21
N HIS A 71 0.27 -26.03 20.77
CA HIS A 71 0.20 -25.71 22.20
C HIS A 71 0.23 -26.95 23.11
N PHE A 72 -0.21 -28.11 22.61
CA PHE A 72 -0.43 -29.31 23.43
C PHE A 72 0.48 -30.50 23.11
N SER A 73 1.11 -30.53 21.92
CA SER A 73 1.79 -31.75 21.41
C SER A 73 3.19 -31.51 20.82
N GLY A 74 3.78 -30.33 21.02
CA GLY A 74 5.10 -30.01 20.47
C GLY A 74 5.06 -29.76 18.97
N MET A 75 6.09 -30.18 18.22
CA MET A 75 6.17 -29.98 16.77
C MET A 75 5.37 -31.04 16.01
N THR A 76 4.37 -30.60 15.26
CA THR A 76 3.56 -31.45 14.38
C THR A 76 4.00 -31.27 12.93
N LYS A 77 4.21 -32.38 12.22
CA LYS A 77 4.54 -32.39 10.80
C LYS A 77 3.28 -32.22 9.94
N VAL A 78 3.35 -31.36 8.93
CA VAL A 78 2.31 -31.13 7.94
C VAL A 78 2.92 -31.12 6.53
N TYR A 79 2.12 -31.44 5.53
CA TYR A 79 2.56 -31.40 4.13
C TYR A 79 1.96 -30.17 3.46
N ALA A 80 2.82 -29.33 2.88
CA ALA A 80 2.43 -28.08 2.28
C ALA A 80 2.51 -28.14 0.76
N ARG A 81 1.52 -27.54 0.09
CA ARG A 81 1.50 -27.35 -1.37
C ARG A 81 1.14 -25.90 -1.65
N LEU A 82 2.03 -25.19 -2.33
CA LEU A 82 1.83 -23.82 -2.77
C LEU A 82 1.35 -23.82 -4.22
N GLN A 83 0.24 -23.11 -4.48
CA GLN A 83 -0.30 -22.98 -5.82
C GLN A 83 -1.00 -21.62 -5.98
N ASN A 84 -0.60 -20.87 -7.00
CA ASN A 84 -1.04 -19.49 -7.23
C ASN A 84 -0.83 -18.66 -5.95
N HIS A 85 -1.86 -17.98 -5.45
CA HIS A 85 -1.84 -17.22 -4.21
C HIS A 85 -2.29 -18.03 -2.98
N PHE A 86 -2.28 -19.38 -3.03
CA PHE A 86 -2.77 -20.22 -1.95
C PHE A 86 -1.71 -21.20 -1.43
N LEU A 87 -1.56 -21.26 -0.11
CA LEU A 87 -0.80 -22.29 0.59
C LEU A 87 -1.76 -23.30 1.23
N TYR A 88 -1.74 -24.53 0.73
CA TYR A 88 -2.57 -25.63 1.23
C TYR A 88 -1.76 -26.54 2.15
N LEU A 89 -2.35 -26.94 3.27
CA LEU A 89 -1.78 -27.90 4.20
C LEU A 89 -2.57 -29.21 4.21
N PHE A 90 -1.86 -30.30 4.36
CA PHE A 90 -2.40 -31.66 4.36
C PHE A 90 -1.82 -32.44 5.55
N ASN A 91 -2.64 -33.35 6.09
CA ASN A 91 -2.21 -34.23 7.19
C ASN A 91 -1.27 -35.35 6.70
N THR A 92 -1.41 -35.77 5.44
CA THR A 92 -0.57 -36.79 4.80
C THR A 92 -0.22 -36.38 3.36
N PRO A 93 0.87 -36.91 2.77
CA PRO A 93 1.26 -36.56 1.40
C PRO A 93 0.24 -37.01 0.35
N ALA A 94 -0.48 -38.09 0.62
CA ALA A 94 -1.45 -38.70 -0.26
C ALA A 94 -2.89 -38.19 -0.02
N ALA A 95 -3.09 -37.21 0.87
CA ALA A 95 -4.42 -36.66 1.10
C ALA A 95 -4.87 -35.80 -0.09
N ASP A 96 -6.13 -36.01 -0.50
CA ASP A 96 -6.77 -35.25 -1.56
C ASP A 96 -7.46 -33.98 -1.05
N VAL A 97 -7.74 -33.92 0.25
CA VAL A 97 -8.43 -32.78 0.90
C VAL A 97 -7.45 -32.05 1.83
N PRO A 98 -7.27 -30.73 1.66
CA PRO A 98 -6.43 -29.96 2.57
C PRO A 98 -7.10 -29.87 3.95
N SER A 99 -6.29 -29.99 5.00
CA SER A 99 -6.74 -29.71 6.36
C SER A 99 -6.88 -28.21 6.62
N MET A 100 -6.15 -27.37 5.88
CA MET A 100 -6.15 -25.92 6.01
C MET A 100 -5.66 -25.25 4.73
N ALA A 101 -6.14 -24.04 4.44
CA ALA A 101 -5.67 -23.23 3.31
C ALA A 101 -5.49 -21.77 3.73
N PHE A 102 -4.41 -21.15 3.23
CA PHE A 102 -4.10 -19.73 3.42
C PHE A 102 -4.13 -19.01 2.08
N PHE A 103 -4.84 -17.88 2.03
CA PHE A 103 -4.75 -16.95 0.90
C PHE A 103 -3.63 -15.95 1.17
N LEU A 104 -2.58 -15.99 0.36
CA LEU A 104 -1.32 -15.30 0.57
C LEU A 104 -1.29 -13.86 0.07
N ASP A 105 -2.38 -13.32 -0.49
CA ASP A 105 -2.39 -11.95 -1.00
C ASP A 105 -1.93 -10.95 0.07
N LYS A 106 -0.82 -10.26 -0.21
CA LYS A 106 -0.14 -9.32 0.71
C LYS A 106 0.41 -9.95 2.00
N ALA A 107 0.51 -11.27 2.07
CA ALA A 107 1.19 -11.94 3.18
C ALA A 107 2.69 -11.62 3.17
N THR A 108 3.24 -11.39 4.36
CA THR A 108 4.68 -11.09 4.57
C THR A 108 5.33 -12.17 5.44
N ASN A 109 6.67 -12.20 5.51
CA ASN A 109 7.42 -13.29 6.14
C ASN A 109 8.43 -12.79 7.19
N ARG A 110 8.31 -13.21 8.44
CA ARG A 110 9.29 -12.94 9.52
C ARG A 110 9.96 -14.23 10.02
N VAL A 111 11.26 -14.22 10.36
CA VAL A 111 11.90 -15.36 11.06
C VAL A 111 11.70 -15.11 12.55
N PRO A 112 11.22 -16.12 13.30
CA PRO A 112 11.14 -16.04 14.75
C PRO A 112 12.52 -15.83 15.37
N ASP A 113 12.62 -14.96 16.38
CA ASP A 113 13.88 -14.67 17.10
C ASP A 113 14.44 -15.90 17.87
N ALA A 114 13.61 -16.92 18.08
CA ALA A 114 13.98 -18.13 18.81
C ALA A 114 14.77 -19.12 17.93
N LYS A 115 16.08 -19.27 18.22
CA LYS A 115 16.91 -20.35 17.69
C LYS A 115 16.47 -21.69 18.30
N ASN A 116 15.66 -22.44 17.58
CA ASN A 116 15.53 -23.88 17.82
C ASN A 116 16.68 -24.58 17.08
N ALA A 117 17.63 -25.18 17.79
CA ALA A 117 18.82 -25.79 17.19
C ALA A 117 18.50 -26.88 16.15
N LYS A 118 17.27 -27.42 16.15
CA LYS A 118 16.80 -28.46 15.24
C LYS A 118 15.89 -27.95 14.11
N TYR A 119 15.35 -26.73 14.21
CA TYR A 119 14.31 -26.24 13.29
C TYR A 119 14.48 -24.77 12.94
N PHE A 120 14.28 -24.45 11.66
CA PHE A 120 14.39 -23.09 11.11
C PHE A 120 12.99 -22.54 10.81
N GLY A 121 12.57 -21.55 11.60
CA GLY A 121 11.22 -21.00 11.54
C GLY A 121 11.04 -19.85 10.54
N PHE A 122 9.83 -19.70 10.02
CA PHE A 122 9.32 -18.49 9.36
C PHE A 122 7.84 -18.30 9.72
N THR A 123 7.39 -17.05 9.80
CA THR A 123 6.06 -16.63 10.23
C THR A 123 5.41 -15.88 9.09
N LEU A 124 4.30 -16.40 8.60
CA LEU A 124 3.41 -15.69 7.68
C LEU A 124 2.65 -14.63 8.48
N GLN A 125 2.76 -13.37 8.09
CA GLN A 125 1.99 -12.29 8.69
C GLN A 125 0.94 -11.78 7.72
N PHE A 126 -0.30 -11.68 8.18
CA PHE A 126 -1.44 -11.25 7.37
C PHE A 126 -2.02 -9.94 7.92
N PRO A 127 -2.48 -9.01 7.06
CA PRO A 127 -3.06 -7.73 7.47
C PRO A 127 -4.23 -7.84 8.46
N ALA A 128 -4.95 -8.96 8.48
CA ALA A 128 -6.12 -9.21 9.31
C ALA A 128 -5.85 -9.93 10.66
N ALA A 129 -4.59 -9.99 11.11
CA ALA A 129 -4.16 -10.37 12.47
C ALA A 129 -4.12 -11.87 12.85
N TYR A 130 -3.94 -12.79 11.89
CA TYR A 130 -3.66 -14.21 12.19
C TYR A 130 -2.26 -14.63 11.70
N ASP A 131 -1.22 -14.32 12.47
CA ASP A 131 0.14 -14.73 12.11
C ASP A 131 0.30 -16.26 12.29
N GLN A 132 0.85 -16.94 11.29
CA GLN A 132 1.08 -18.38 11.35
C GLN A 132 2.57 -18.70 11.20
N THR A 133 3.14 -19.30 12.23
CA THR A 133 4.53 -19.77 12.22
C THR A 133 4.64 -21.21 11.72
N PHE A 134 5.60 -21.41 10.82
CA PHE A 134 6.02 -22.69 10.26
C PHE A 134 7.51 -22.89 10.49
N TYR A 135 7.95 -24.15 10.45
CA TYR A 135 9.35 -24.51 10.61
C TYR A 135 9.77 -25.55 9.57
N THR A 136 11.07 -25.54 9.25
CA THR A 136 11.74 -26.50 8.37
C THR A 136 12.92 -27.14 9.12
N THR A 137 13.50 -28.22 8.59
CA THR A 137 14.66 -28.89 9.19
C THR A 137 16.00 -28.30 8.74
N THR A 138 16.03 -27.55 7.63
CA THR A 138 17.24 -26.92 7.09
C THR A 138 17.02 -25.45 6.77
N GLU A 139 18.08 -24.66 6.87
CA GLU A 139 18.04 -23.24 6.50
C GLU A 139 17.76 -23.03 5.00
N SER A 140 18.25 -23.94 4.16
CA SER A 140 18.02 -23.91 2.71
C SER A 140 16.53 -24.12 2.36
N ASP A 141 15.85 -25.06 3.02
CA ASP A 141 14.42 -25.28 2.84
C ASP A 141 13.62 -24.07 3.29
N ARG A 142 13.97 -23.47 4.45
CA ARG A 142 13.35 -22.22 4.91
C ARG A 142 13.49 -21.13 3.85
N ALA A 143 14.69 -20.91 3.32
CA ALA A 143 14.93 -19.87 2.32
C ALA A 143 14.13 -20.12 1.03
N SER A 144 14.03 -21.37 0.59
CA SER A 144 13.21 -21.75 -0.56
C SER A 144 11.72 -21.47 -0.34
N TRP A 145 11.19 -21.83 0.83
CA TRP A 145 9.79 -21.58 1.18
C TRP A 145 9.47 -20.08 1.27
N VAL A 146 10.31 -19.31 1.97
CA VAL A 146 10.14 -17.86 2.10
C VAL A 146 10.12 -17.20 0.72
N LYS A 147 11.10 -17.52 -0.14
CA LYS A 147 11.17 -16.97 -1.50
C LYS A 147 9.91 -17.29 -2.31
N THR A 148 9.46 -18.55 -2.31
CA THR A 148 8.31 -18.93 -3.13
C THR A 148 7.01 -18.33 -2.59
N ILE A 149 6.87 -18.21 -1.26
CA ILE A 149 5.72 -17.55 -0.64
C ILE A 149 5.69 -16.04 -0.97
N GLU A 150 6.84 -15.38 -1.02
CA GLU A 150 6.93 -13.96 -1.44
C GLU A 150 6.51 -13.75 -2.89
N GLU A 151 6.93 -14.65 -3.78
CA GLU A 151 6.50 -14.63 -5.19
C GLU A 151 4.98 -14.88 -5.29
N ALA A 152 4.46 -15.82 -4.51
CA ALA A 152 3.04 -16.15 -4.45
C ALA A 152 2.18 -15.14 -3.70
N SER A 153 2.73 -14.31 -2.81
CA SER A 153 1.93 -13.33 -2.06
C SER A 153 1.57 -12.10 -2.89
N GLY A 154 2.13 -11.98 -4.10
CA GLY A 154 1.91 -10.81 -4.96
C GLY A 154 2.47 -9.53 -4.36
N VAL A 155 3.33 -9.62 -3.34
CA VAL A 155 3.94 -8.44 -2.73
C VAL A 155 4.92 -7.83 -3.72
N ARG A 156 4.52 -6.68 -4.27
CA ARG A 156 5.32 -5.94 -5.23
C ARG A 156 6.39 -5.15 -4.48
N ARG A 157 7.65 -5.38 -4.81
CA ARG A 157 8.77 -4.58 -4.29
C ARG A 157 9.07 -3.45 -5.24
N PHE A 158 9.29 -2.25 -4.72
CA PHE A 158 9.65 -1.08 -5.52
C PHE A 158 10.81 -1.38 -6.48
N GLY A 159 11.87 -2.04 -5.98
CA GLY A 159 13.08 -2.37 -6.73
C GLY A 159 12.85 -3.33 -7.91
N ASP A 160 11.73 -4.03 -7.98
CA ASP A 160 11.42 -4.92 -9.12
C ASP A 160 10.91 -4.12 -10.33
N PHE A 161 10.29 -2.95 -10.07
CA PHE A 161 9.63 -2.14 -11.09
C PHE A 161 10.38 -0.83 -11.40
N TYR A 162 11.17 -0.31 -10.45
CA TYR A 162 11.81 1.00 -10.56
C TYR A 162 13.28 0.96 -10.18
N ASP A 163 14.09 1.77 -10.88
CA ASP A 163 15.45 2.12 -10.47
C ASP A 163 15.39 3.42 -9.65
N LEU A 164 15.83 3.39 -8.39
CA LEU A 164 16.02 4.60 -7.58
C LEU A 164 17.22 5.41 -8.13
N ARG A 165 17.11 6.74 -8.16
CA ARG A 165 18.14 7.66 -8.65
C ARG A 165 18.50 8.69 -7.58
N GLU A 166 18.92 9.87 -7.97
CA GLU A 166 19.34 10.94 -7.05
C GLU A 166 18.18 11.47 -6.19
N LYS A 167 18.52 11.97 -5.00
CA LYS A 167 17.59 12.72 -4.12
C LYS A 167 17.28 14.06 -4.78
N ILE A 168 15.99 14.38 -4.88
CA ILE A 168 15.48 15.62 -5.49
C ILE A 168 14.76 16.52 -4.49
N GLY A 169 14.44 16.01 -3.29
CA GLY A 169 13.79 16.79 -2.25
C GLY A 169 13.76 16.08 -0.90
N GLU A 170 13.32 16.80 0.11
CA GLU A 170 13.13 16.30 1.47
C GLU A 170 11.84 16.91 2.03
N GLY A 171 10.95 16.04 2.50
CA GLY A 171 9.74 16.40 3.20
C GLY A 171 9.82 16.04 4.68
N ARG A 172 8.78 16.41 5.43
CA ARG A 172 8.74 16.23 6.90
C ARG A 172 9.02 14.80 7.39
N PHE A 173 8.56 13.79 6.64
CA PHE A 173 8.66 12.37 7.01
C PHE A 173 9.31 11.51 5.93
N ALA A 174 9.81 12.14 4.87
CA ALA A 174 10.15 11.44 3.65
C ALA A 174 11.28 12.11 2.91
N GLU A 175 12.06 11.30 2.23
CA GLU A 175 12.98 11.79 1.22
C GLU A 175 12.37 11.56 -0.16
N VAL A 176 12.51 12.55 -1.04
CA VAL A 176 11.98 12.46 -2.40
C VAL A 176 13.14 12.21 -3.35
N TYR A 177 13.04 11.14 -4.14
CA TYR A 177 14.04 10.74 -5.12
C TYR A 177 13.43 10.75 -6.52
N ARG A 178 14.27 10.96 -7.52
CA ARG A 178 13.91 10.59 -8.89
C ARG A 178 13.96 9.07 -9.01
N CYS A 179 13.06 8.48 -9.80
CA CYS A 179 13.13 7.07 -10.16
C CYS A 179 12.77 6.86 -11.64
N ILE A 180 13.18 5.70 -12.17
CA ILE A 180 12.92 5.31 -13.56
C ILE A 180 12.18 3.98 -13.57
N GLU A 181 11.01 3.93 -14.19
CA GLU A 181 10.28 2.69 -14.40
C GLU A 181 11.06 1.78 -15.36
N LYS A 182 11.35 0.56 -14.95
CA LYS A 182 12.19 -0.38 -15.71
C LYS A 182 11.60 -0.74 -17.06
N LYS A 183 10.27 -0.92 -17.13
CA LYS A 183 9.55 -1.35 -18.33
C LYS A 183 9.46 -0.26 -19.39
N SER A 184 8.98 0.92 -19.02
CA SER A 184 8.72 2.02 -19.96
C SER A 184 9.91 2.96 -20.12
N ARG A 185 10.89 2.90 -19.19
CA ARG A 185 11.98 3.87 -19.03
C ARG A 185 11.51 5.29 -18.73
N LYS A 186 10.23 5.48 -18.39
CA LYS A 186 9.67 6.78 -17.99
C LYS A 186 10.16 7.16 -16.59
N GLU A 187 10.41 8.45 -16.40
CA GLU A 187 10.89 9.01 -15.14
C GLU A 187 9.73 9.50 -14.27
N TYR A 188 9.90 9.32 -12.96
CA TYR A 188 8.93 9.63 -11.92
C TYR A 188 9.64 10.20 -10.68
N ALA A 189 8.85 10.76 -9.76
CA ALA A 189 9.29 11.07 -8.41
C ALA A 189 8.81 9.96 -7.46
N VAL A 190 9.60 9.63 -6.45
CA VAL A 190 9.20 8.68 -5.40
C VAL A 190 9.49 9.26 -4.02
N LYS A 191 8.43 9.35 -3.21
CA LYS A 191 8.53 9.70 -1.79
C LYS A 191 8.84 8.43 -1.00
N VAL A 192 10.02 8.36 -0.39
CA VAL A 192 10.53 7.24 0.38
C VAL A 192 10.39 7.55 1.86
N ILE A 193 9.60 6.74 2.55
CA ILE A 193 9.23 6.97 3.96
C ILE A 193 9.71 5.79 4.80
N ALA A 194 10.56 6.05 5.79
CA ALA A 194 11.00 5.04 6.74
C ALA A 194 9.97 4.87 7.87
N LYS A 195 9.16 3.80 7.82
CA LYS A 195 8.10 3.53 8.80
C LYS A 195 8.61 3.40 10.23
N SER A 196 9.83 2.90 10.41
CA SER A 196 10.45 2.77 11.74
C SER A 196 10.65 4.11 12.45
N LYS A 197 10.62 5.23 11.73
CA LYS A 197 10.76 6.58 12.28
C LYS A 197 9.41 7.26 12.54
N LEU A 198 8.29 6.61 12.21
CA LEU A 198 6.96 7.19 12.33
C LEU A 198 6.30 6.80 13.65
N THR A 199 5.63 7.77 14.26
CA THR A 199 4.59 7.51 15.25
C THR A 199 3.32 6.96 14.58
N GLU A 200 2.43 6.34 15.35
CA GLU A 200 1.15 5.83 14.83
C GLU A 200 0.31 6.94 14.16
N LYS A 201 0.31 8.14 14.73
CA LYS A 201 -0.37 9.31 14.15
C LYS A 201 0.22 9.71 12.79
N GLU A 202 1.54 9.66 12.65
CA GLU A 202 2.21 10.01 11.40
C GLU A 202 1.97 8.94 10.33
N ALA A 203 1.94 7.65 10.71
CA ALA A 203 1.54 6.58 9.82
C ALA A 203 0.09 6.77 9.30
N GLN A 204 -0.84 7.20 10.15
CA GLN A 204 -2.22 7.52 9.75
C GLN A 204 -2.29 8.72 8.79
N LEU A 205 -1.45 9.75 8.99
CA LEU A 205 -1.37 10.89 8.07
C LEU A 205 -0.93 10.46 6.67
N ILE A 206 0.06 9.56 6.57
CA ILE A 206 0.53 9.03 5.29
C ILE A 206 -0.54 8.17 4.60
N GLN A 207 -1.25 7.32 5.35
CA GLN A 207 -2.38 6.57 4.79
C GLN A 207 -3.48 7.50 4.27
N THR A 208 -3.74 8.59 4.99
CA THR A 208 -4.69 9.63 4.57
C THR A 208 -4.21 10.34 3.31
N GLU A 209 -2.92 10.68 3.21
CA GLU A 209 -2.29 11.27 2.02
C GLU A 209 -2.51 10.38 0.79
N ILE A 210 -2.19 9.09 0.91
CA ILE A 210 -2.38 8.11 -0.18
C ILE A 210 -3.86 7.99 -0.55
N ALA A 211 -4.75 7.88 0.43
CA ALA A 211 -6.19 7.78 0.19
C ALA A 211 -6.71 9.00 -0.56
N ASN A 212 -6.37 10.21 -0.11
CA ASN A 212 -6.80 11.45 -0.78
C ASN A 212 -6.21 11.57 -2.18
N LEU A 213 -4.92 11.30 -2.37
CA LEU A 213 -4.28 11.32 -3.68
C LEU A 213 -4.87 10.28 -4.65
N SER A 214 -5.34 9.13 -4.15
CA SER A 214 -5.99 8.11 -4.97
C SER A 214 -7.42 8.47 -5.41
N LEU A 215 -8.06 9.42 -4.73
CA LEU A 215 -9.41 9.88 -5.05
C LEU A 215 -9.44 11.03 -6.05
N VAL A 216 -8.37 11.84 -6.10
CA VAL A 216 -8.32 13.09 -6.87
C VAL A 216 -7.71 12.88 -8.24
N GLN A 217 -8.29 13.54 -9.24
CA GLN A 217 -7.77 13.60 -10.59
C GLN A 217 -8.04 14.98 -11.19
N HIS A 218 -7.00 15.82 -11.23
CA HIS A 218 -7.10 17.20 -11.71
C HIS A 218 -5.77 17.63 -12.35
N PRO A 219 -5.77 18.41 -13.45
CA PRO A 219 -4.53 18.80 -14.15
C PRO A 219 -3.53 19.56 -13.26
N ASN A 220 -4.02 20.30 -12.27
CA ASN A 220 -3.20 21.07 -11.32
C ASN A 220 -2.99 20.36 -9.97
N ILE A 221 -3.13 19.04 -9.91
CA ILE A 221 -2.74 18.21 -8.75
C ILE A 221 -1.68 17.22 -9.21
N VAL A 222 -0.69 16.97 -8.37
CA VAL A 222 0.30 15.91 -8.62
C VAL A 222 -0.37 14.54 -8.74
N THR A 223 -0.08 13.83 -9.81
CA THR A 223 -0.68 12.53 -10.10
C THR A 223 0.03 11.43 -9.32
N LEU A 224 -0.72 10.68 -8.52
CA LEU A 224 -0.29 9.42 -7.94
C LEU A 224 -0.22 8.35 -9.05
N ILE A 225 0.93 7.71 -9.20
CA ILE A 225 1.13 6.63 -10.17
C ILE A 225 0.91 5.28 -9.50
N GLU A 226 1.59 5.04 -8.38
CA GLU A 226 1.54 3.76 -7.68
C GLU A 226 2.15 3.85 -6.28
N THR A 227 1.83 2.90 -5.41
CA THR A 227 2.44 2.77 -4.08
C THR A 227 3.04 1.40 -3.86
N PHE A 228 4.19 1.34 -3.19
CA PHE A 228 4.81 0.11 -2.72
C PHE A 228 4.99 0.16 -1.21
N GLU A 229 4.83 -0.99 -0.59
CA GLU A 229 5.13 -1.19 0.82
C GLU A 229 6.13 -2.33 0.92
N SER A 230 7.34 -2.04 1.41
CA SER A 230 8.31 -3.10 1.66
C SER A 230 7.75 -4.00 2.78
N PRO A 231 7.52 -5.30 2.50
CA PRO A 231 7.07 -6.23 3.52
C PRO A 231 8.10 -6.34 4.64
N HIS A 232 7.64 -6.74 5.84
CA HIS A 232 8.54 -7.34 6.83
C HIS A 232 9.20 -8.54 6.17
N VAL A 233 10.46 -8.41 5.76
CA VAL A 233 11.28 -9.54 5.36
C VAL A 233 12.67 -9.38 5.94
N LEU A 234 13.06 -10.47 6.54
CA LEU A 234 14.35 -10.82 7.09
C LEU A 234 15.55 -10.50 6.21
N ALA A 235 16.57 -9.91 6.83
CA ALA A 235 17.91 -10.44 6.71
C ALA A 235 18.72 -10.05 7.97
N SER A 236 19.10 -11.05 8.74
CA SER A 236 20.30 -10.96 9.57
C SER A 236 21.46 -10.46 8.69
N LEU A 237 22.11 -9.39 9.14
CA LEU A 237 23.29 -8.70 8.57
C LEU A 237 23.08 -7.62 7.48
N ALA A 238 21.86 -7.18 7.16
CA ALA A 238 21.68 -5.97 6.32
C ALA A 238 20.63 -5.03 6.91
N GLU A 239 21.02 -4.35 7.97
CA GLU A 239 20.32 -3.32 8.74
C GLU A 239 20.11 -2.01 7.95
N PHE A 240 19.75 -2.08 6.66
CA PHE A 240 19.62 -0.88 5.81
C PHE A 240 18.23 -0.70 5.17
N TYR A 241 17.46 -1.78 4.96
CA TYR A 241 16.06 -1.65 4.56
C TYR A 241 15.16 -1.77 5.79
N ALA A 242 15.12 -0.69 6.57
CA ALA A 242 13.96 -0.38 7.39
C ALA A 242 12.68 -0.53 6.54
N GLN A 243 11.53 -0.76 7.17
CA GLN A 243 10.26 -0.78 6.45
C GLN A 243 10.07 0.54 5.69
N HIS A 244 10.24 0.53 4.37
CA HIS A 244 10.04 1.70 3.55
C HIS A 244 8.69 1.62 2.85
N MET A 245 7.97 2.73 2.87
CA MET A 245 6.84 2.97 1.97
C MET A 245 7.33 3.85 0.82
N TYR A 246 6.91 3.52 -0.39
CA TYR A 246 7.23 4.26 -1.61
C TYR A 246 5.94 4.76 -2.23
N ILE A 247 5.84 6.07 -2.42
CA ILE A 247 4.71 6.70 -3.13
C ILE A 247 5.28 7.26 -4.43
N VAL A 248 4.99 6.59 -5.55
CA VAL A 248 5.45 6.97 -6.89
C VAL A 248 4.45 7.96 -7.49
N MET A 249 4.95 9.11 -7.92
CA MET A 249 4.20 10.24 -8.43
C MET A 249 4.80 10.72 -9.75
N GLU A 250 4.06 11.51 -10.51
CA GLU A 250 4.64 12.21 -11.67
C GLU A 250 5.83 13.10 -11.26
N LEU A 251 6.84 13.16 -12.12
CA LEU A 251 8.02 14.01 -11.90
C LEU A 251 7.77 15.41 -12.47
N LEU A 252 7.83 16.43 -11.61
CA LEU A 252 7.70 17.84 -11.99
C LEU A 252 9.09 18.50 -11.97
N ARG A 253 9.52 19.08 -13.10
CA ARG A 253 10.91 19.53 -13.29
C ARG A 253 11.15 21.01 -13.02
N GLY A 254 10.10 21.81 -12.96
CA GLY A 254 10.18 23.25 -12.73
C GLY A 254 10.47 23.62 -11.28
N GLY A 255 10.58 22.65 -10.37
CA GLY A 255 10.87 22.88 -8.95
C GLY A 255 9.71 23.51 -8.21
N GLU A 256 9.98 24.06 -7.03
CA GLU A 256 8.98 24.72 -6.17
C GLU A 256 8.61 26.10 -6.70
N LEU A 257 7.34 26.48 -6.58
CA LEU A 257 6.87 27.82 -6.90
C LEU A 257 7.62 28.85 -6.05
N TYR A 258 7.88 28.55 -4.78
CA TYR A 258 8.66 29.39 -3.87
C TYR A 258 9.99 29.85 -4.50
N SER A 259 10.81 28.90 -4.97
CA SER A 259 12.11 29.21 -5.59
C SER A 259 11.99 30.01 -6.88
N ASN A 260 10.87 29.88 -7.59
CA ASN A 260 10.65 30.57 -8.85
C ASN A 260 10.14 32.02 -8.68
N ILE A 261 9.52 32.35 -7.55
CA ILE A 261 9.02 33.72 -7.26
C ILE A 261 9.93 34.48 -6.29
N CYS A 262 10.62 33.77 -5.39
CA CYS A 262 11.50 34.38 -4.40
C CYS A 262 12.72 35.04 -5.09
N GLY A 263 12.92 36.33 -4.86
CA GLY A 263 14.04 37.10 -5.42
C GLY A 263 13.82 37.65 -6.84
N ARG A 264 12.63 37.48 -7.43
CA ARG A 264 12.25 38.15 -8.69
C ARG A 264 11.66 39.53 -8.42
N ALA A 265 11.63 40.36 -9.47
CA ALA A 265 10.77 41.54 -9.48
C ALA A 265 9.30 41.09 -9.37
N ILE A 266 8.46 41.94 -8.77
CA ILE A 266 7.01 41.72 -8.59
C ILE A 266 6.40 41.24 -9.92
N LEU A 267 5.64 40.16 -9.88
CA LEU A 267 4.99 39.62 -11.07
C LEU A 267 3.93 40.61 -11.55
N SER A 268 3.72 40.70 -12.86
CA SER A 268 2.57 41.45 -13.36
C SER A 268 1.26 40.78 -12.94
N GLU A 269 0.18 41.55 -12.85
CA GLU A 269 -1.15 40.99 -12.53
C GLU A 269 -1.55 39.86 -13.49
N LEU A 270 -1.14 39.95 -14.75
CA LEU A 270 -1.38 38.92 -15.75
C LEU A 270 -0.62 37.62 -15.41
N GLU A 271 0.65 37.71 -15.04
CA GLU A 271 1.46 36.55 -14.64
C GLU A 271 0.93 35.92 -13.34
N ALA A 272 0.58 36.76 -12.36
CA ALA A 272 -0.04 36.29 -11.12
C ALA A 272 -1.37 35.59 -11.40
N TYR A 273 -2.21 36.13 -12.28
CA TYR A 273 -3.46 35.49 -12.71
C TYR A 273 -3.23 34.11 -13.34
N GLN A 274 -2.19 33.96 -14.17
CA GLN A 274 -1.85 32.68 -14.80
C GLN A 274 -1.47 31.59 -13.79
N ILE A 275 -1.04 31.96 -12.58
CA ILE A 275 -0.74 31.03 -11.49
C ILE A 275 -1.96 30.82 -10.58
N ILE A 276 -2.62 31.91 -10.17
CA ILE A 276 -3.71 31.88 -9.18
C ILE A 276 -4.98 31.27 -9.75
N ALA A 277 -5.30 31.49 -11.03
CA ALA A 277 -6.54 30.95 -11.60
C ALA A 277 -6.57 29.40 -11.64
N PRO A 278 -5.51 28.70 -12.12
CA PRO A 278 -5.45 27.24 -12.03
C PRO A 278 -5.50 26.71 -10.59
N LEU A 279 -4.80 27.36 -9.65
CA LEU A 279 -4.83 26.98 -8.23
C LEU A 279 -6.22 27.16 -7.61
N THR A 280 -6.91 28.24 -7.95
CA THR A 280 -8.29 28.49 -7.50
C THR A 280 -9.24 27.42 -8.00
N ASN A 281 -9.15 27.06 -9.29
CA ASN A 281 -9.95 25.99 -9.88
C ASN A 281 -9.66 24.63 -9.20
N CYS A 282 -8.38 24.36 -8.93
CA CYS A 282 -7.94 23.17 -8.23
C CYS A 282 -8.49 23.07 -6.80
N LEU A 283 -8.46 24.18 -6.03
CA LEU A 283 -9.03 24.22 -4.69
C LEU A 283 -10.55 24.07 -4.71
N CYS A 284 -11.24 24.70 -5.67
CA CYS A 284 -12.68 24.51 -5.86
C CYS A 284 -13.02 23.03 -6.09
N TYR A 285 -12.24 22.34 -6.93
CA TYR A 285 -12.37 20.89 -7.15
C TYR A 285 -12.21 20.08 -5.86
N LEU A 286 -11.13 20.32 -5.09
CA LEU A 286 -10.90 19.63 -3.81
C LEU A 286 -12.03 19.89 -2.81
N HIS A 287 -12.45 21.15 -2.68
CA HIS A 287 -13.49 21.56 -1.73
C HIS A 287 -14.85 20.95 -2.08
N ASN A 288 -15.17 20.78 -3.36
CA ASN A 288 -16.39 20.10 -3.81
C ASN A 288 -16.36 18.59 -3.52
N MET A 289 -15.17 17.97 -3.46
CA MET A 289 -14.99 16.60 -3.01
C MET A 289 -15.00 16.46 -1.47
N GLY A 290 -15.15 17.58 -0.75
CA GLY A 290 -15.05 17.59 0.71
C GLY A 290 -13.62 17.39 1.22
N ILE A 291 -12.60 17.69 0.41
CA ILE A 291 -11.19 17.60 0.81
C ILE A 291 -10.67 19.01 1.11
N ILE A 292 -10.09 19.20 2.30
CA ILE A 292 -9.34 20.41 2.66
C ILE A 292 -7.84 20.09 2.66
N HIS A 293 -7.01 20.95 2.05
CA HIS A 293 -5.58 20.70 1.91
C HIS A 293 -4.79 21.02 3.19
N ARG A 294 -5.08 22.17 3.83
CA ARG A 294 -4.54 22.66 5.11
C ARG A 294 -3.07 23.05 5.17
N ASP A 295 -2.29 22.83 4.11
CA ASP A 295 -0.91 23.33 3.99
C ASP A 295 -0.63 23.89 2.59
N ILE A 296 -1.50 24.78 2.11
CA ILE A 296 -1.28 25.51 0.86
C ILE A 296 -0.21 26.58 1.08
N LYS A 297 0.89 26.47 0.34
CA LYS A 297 2.04 27.39 0.37
C LYS A 297 2.88 27.23 -0.89
N PRO A 298 3.72 28.20 -1.27
CA PRO A 298 4.54 28.14 -2.48
C PRO A 298 5.52 26.95 -2.53
N GLU A 299 5.94 26.42 -1.38
CA GLU A 299 6.82 25.23 -1.28
C GLU A 299 6.08 23.93 -1.65
N ASN A 300 4.76 23.87 -1.42
CA ASN A 300 3.92 22.72 -1.76
C ASN A 300 3.25 22.87 -3.15
N ILE A 301 3.59 23.92 -3.91
CA ILE A 301 3.16 24.09 -5.28
C ILE A 301 4.38 23.88 -6.17
N LEU A 302 4.31 22.91 -7.06
CA LEU A 302 5.40 22.55 -7.95
C LEU A 302 5.10 23.02 -9.38
N CYS A 303 6.13 23.50 -10.07
CA CYS A 303 6.08 23.83 -11.48
C CYS A 303 6.51 22.61 -12.31
N ASN A 304 5.82 22.34 -13.41
CA ASN A 304 6.16 21.24 -14.31
C ASN A 304 7.13 21.70 -15.41
N SER A 305 6.60 22.37 -16.44
CA SER A 305 7.36 22.80 -17.62
C SER A 305 7.73 24.28 -17.61
N SER A 306 6.94 25.09 -16.90
CA SER A 306 7.11 26.55 -16.79
C SER A 306 6.54 27.07 -15.46
N LEU A 307 6.80 28.33 -15.14
CA LEU A 307 6.24 29.02 -13.97
C LEU A 307 4.70 28.97 -13.92
N PHE A 308 4.05 28.93 -15.09
CA PHE A 308 2.59 28.99 -15.22
C PHE A 308 1.95 27.60 -15.29
N ASP A 309 2.76 26.53 -15.33
CA ASP A 309 2.31 25.14 -15.31
C ASP A 309 2.44 24.58 -13.89
N VAL A 310 1.55 25.03 -13.01
CA VAL A 310 1.57 24.76 -11.57
C VAL A 310 0.70 23.58 -11.16
N LYS A 311 1.19 22.82 -10.18
CA LYS A 311 0.46 21.71 -9.55
C LYS A 311 0.60 21.74 -8.03
N ILE A 312 -0.50 21.50 -7.32
CA ILE A 312 -0.50 21.30 -5.88
C ILE A 312 0.06 19.91 -5.57
N ALA A 313 1.00 19.86 -4.63
CA ALA A 313 1.64 18.67 -4.10
C ALA A 313 1.51 18.62 -2.56
N ASP A 314 1.98 17.52 -1.97
CA ASP A 314 2.02 17.24 -0.52
C ASP A 314 0.68 17.31 0.21
N PHE A 315 -0.04 16.19 0.17
CA PHE A 315 -1.33 16.01 0.82
C PHE A 315 -1.18 15.52 2.28
N GLY A 316 0.02 15.60 2.87
CA GLY A 316 0.32 15.08 4.22
C GLY A 316 -0.51 15.70 5.35
N PHE A 317 -1.05 16.90 5.14
CA PHE A 317 -2.02 17.53 6.05
C PHE A 317 -3.45 17.49 5.55
N SER A 318 -3.74 16.94 4.38
CA SER A 318 -5.10 16.97 3.83
C SER A 318 -6.09 16.14 4.67
N LYS A 319 -7.37 16.47 4.61
CA LYS A 319 -8.43 15.73 5.32
C LYS A 319 -9.75 15.79 4.57
N LEU A 320 -10.50 14.69 4.60
CA LEU A 320 -11.89 14.64 4.16
C LEU A 320 -12.81 15.16 5.28
N ILE A 321 -13.72 16.06 4.94
CA ILE A 321 -14.67 16.69 5.85
C ILE A 321 -16.11 16.47 5.40
N PHE A 322 -17.00 16.30 6.36
CA PHE A 322 -18.43 16.27 6.09
C PHE A 322 -18.98 17.68 5.80
N PRO A 323 -20.12 17.80 5.10
CA PRO A 323 -20.77 19.08 4.93
C PRO A 323 -20.99 19.78 6.28
N ARG A 324 -20.48 21.00 6.40
CA ARG A 324 -20.54 21.85 7.62
C ARG A 324 -19.68 21.36 8.80
N GLU A 325 -18.86 20.32 8.65
CA GLU A 325 -17.85 19.96 9.65
C GLU A 325 -16.85 21.11 9.80
N LYS A 326 -16.48 21.40 11.05
CA LYS A 326 -15.40 22.32 11.38
C LYS A 326 -14.26 21.55 12.02
N LEU A 327 -13.05 21.84 11.59
CA LEU A 327 -11.83 21.30 12.16
C LEU A 327 -11.30 22.22 13.26
N ASP A 328 -10.80 21.67 14.35
CA ASP A 328 -10.34 22.40 15.54
C ASP A 328 -8.82 22.28 15.77
N TYR A 329 -8.20 21.23 15.24
CA TYR A 329 -6.76 21.00 15.36
C TYR A 329 -5.95 21.88 14.39
N PRO A 330 -5.09 22.79 14.91
CA PRO A 330 -4.26 23.65 14.07
C PRO A 330 -3.12 22.86 13.44
N CYS A 331 -2.91 23.05 12.13
CA CYS A 331 -1.81 22.46 11.37
C CYS A 331 -1.45 23.37 10.17
N GLY A 332 -0.34 23.06 9.51
CA GLY A 332 0.19 23.84 8.40
C GLY A 332 1.38 24.75 8.79
N THR A 333 1.80 25.57 7.84
CA THR A 333 2.97 26.46 7.98
C THR A 333 2.57 27.86 8.44
N LEU A 334 3.04 28.29 9.61
CA LEU A 334 2.54 29.47 10.36
C LEU A 334 2.30 30.73 9.52
N ASN A 335 3.20 31.03 8.58
CA ASN A 335 3.11 32.24 7.73
C ASN A 335 1.90 32.25 6.78
N TYR A 336 1.28 31.09 6.52
CA TYR A 336 0.17 30.92 5.58
C TYR A 336 -1.13 30.49 6.26
N ILE A 337 -1.11 30.29 7.58
CA ILE A 337 -2.27 29.78 8.34
C ILE A 337 -3.32 30.89 8.53
N ALA A 338 -4.59 30.54 8.34
CA ALA A 338 -5.72 31.44 8.57
C ALA A 338 -5.93 31.78 10.07
N PRO A 339 -6.35 33.00 10.43
CA PRO A 339 -6.53 33.41 11.82
C PRO A 339 -7.47 32.51 12.64
N GLU A 340 -8.52 31.99 12.02
CA GLU A 340 -9.48 31.06 12.65
C GLU A 340 -8.86 29.71 13.03
N VAL A 341 -7.83 29.27 12.30
CA VAL A 341 -7.07 28.05 12.59
C VAL A 341 -6.21 28.27 13.85
N ILE A 342 -5.49 29.41 13.91
CA ILE A 342 -4.64 29.77 15.06
C ILE A 342 -5.49 29.97 16.31
N THR A 343 -6.61 30.67 16.18
CA THR A 343 -7.53 30.98 17.29
C THR A 343 -8.46 29.81 17.66
N ARG A 344 -8.32 28.65 17.00
CA ARG A 344 -9.10 27.43 17.26
C ARG A 344 -10.61 27.64 17.26
N LYS A 345 -11.10 28.55 16.41
CA LYS A 345 -12.54 28.88 16.30
C LYS A 345 -13.35 27.88 15.44
N GLY A 346 -12.69 26.81 15.00
CA GLY A 346 -13.20 25.90 14.00
C GLY A 346 -13.01 26.45 12.59
N TYR A 347 -12.30 25.72 11.73
CA TYR A 347 -12.04 26.12 10.35
C TYR A 347 -12.62 25.12 9.34
N THR A 348 -12.81 25.60 8.11
CA THR A 348 -13.37 24.84 6.98
C THR A 348 -12.45 25.03 5.76
N THR A 349 -12.90 24.64 4.58
CA THR A 349 -12.21 24.86 3.30
C THR A 349 -11.79 26.32 3.05
N LYS A 350 -12.41 27.29 3.74
CA LYS A 350 -12.01 28.71 3.69
C LYS A 350 -10.58 28.97 4.18
N ALA A 351 -10.01 28.09 5.00
CA ALA A 351 -8.61 28.20 5.41
C ALA A 351 -7.65 28.08 4.21
N ASP A 352 -7.92 27.19 3.25
CA ASP A 352 -7.09 27.07 2.04
C ASP A 352 -7.17 28.33 1.18
N MET A 353 -8.33 29.00 1.16
CA MET A 353 -8.53 30.25 0.42
C MET A 353 -7.76 31.42 1.05
N TRP A 354 -7.66 31.45 2.38
CA TRP A 354 -6.78 32.39 3.06
C TRP A 354 -5.33 32.19 2.64
N SER A 355 -4.84 30.94 2.70
CA SER A 355 -3.48 30.61 2.30
C SER A 355 -3.19 30.96 0.84
N LEU A 356 -4.13 30.69 -0.08
CA LEU A 356 -4.02 31.12 -1.47
C LEU A 356 -3.98 32.66 -1.61
N GLY A 357 -4.73 33.38 -0.79
CA GLY A 357 -4.68 34.84 -0.74
C GLY A 357 -3.32 35.39 -0.30
N ILE A 358 -2.65 34.73 0.67
CA ILE A 358 -1.27 35.06 1.04
C ILE A 358 -0.32 34.82 -0.13
N ILE A 359 -0.46 33.70 -0.84
CA ILE A 359 0.35 33.42 -2.04
C ILE A 359 0.16 34.51 -3.10
N PHE A 360 -1.08 34.92 -3.36
CA PHE A 360 -1.36 35.98 -4.31
C PHE A 360 -0.76 37.33 -3.87
N TYR A 361 -0.80 37.65 -2.58
CA TYR A 361 -0.17 38.86 -2.04
C TYR A 361 1.36 38.88 -2.18
N LEU A 362 1.99 37.71 -2.23
CA LEU A 362 3.45 37.58 -2.40
C LEU A 362 3.93 37.69 -3.85
N MET A 363 3.00 37.63 -4.82
CA MET A 363 3.28 37.78 -6.26
C MET A 363 3.26 39.25 -6.65
#